data_AF-A0A924H150-F1
#
_entry.id   AF-A0A924H150-F1
#
_cell.length_a   1.000
_cell.length_b   1.000
_cell.length_c   1.000
_cell.angle_alpha   90.00
_cell.angle_beta   90.00
_cell.angle_gamma   90.00
#
_symmetry.space_group_name_H-M   'P 1'
#
loop_
_entity.id
_entity.type
_entity.pdbx_description
1 polymer ?
#
loop_
_entity_poly.entity_id
_entity_poly.type
_entity_poly.pdbx_seq_one_letter_code
_entity_poly.pdbx_strand_id
1 'polypeptide(L)'
;MVASPPLTPEVANPQRIDRSPIPVVVMQHVEEAAHLRHVRSVLVRAPHVRLLHLGRLDERIAAHLDGIAVAGDYGSGLAQQALERPGTGEVFTATIQATEARDAPRLAKLLAISEALPGCRAGLLSAFGWVSSA
;
A
#
# COMPACT_ATOMS: atom_id res chain seq x y z
N MET A 1 26.63 -42.92 23.82
CA MET A 1 26.40 -42.98 22.36
C MET A 1 24.92 -43.30 22.17
N VAL A 2 24.06 -42.28 22.17
CA VAL A 2 22.60 -42.43 22.03
C VAL A 2 22.23 -41.88 20.66
N ALA A 3 21.62 -42.71 19.83
CA ALA A 3 21.19 -42.34 18.49
C ALA A 3 19.98 -41.38 18.58
N SER A 4 20.05 -40.24 17.90
CA SER A 4 18.91 -39.34 17.70
C SER A 4 17.86 -40.01 16.78
N PRO A 5 16.56 -39.83 17.04
CA PRO A 5 15.50 -40.33 16.16
C PRO A 5 15.39 -39.46 14.88
N PRO A 6 14.82 -40.01 13.78
CA PRO A 6 14.72 -39.28 12.51
C PRO A 6 13.57 -38.27 12.49
N LEU A 7 13.84 -37.19 11.75
CA LEU A 7 13.02 -36.12 11.18
C LEU A 7 11.49 -36.22 11.36
N THR A 8 10.90 -35.18 11.97
CA THR A 8 9.47 -34.85 11.82
C THR A 8 9.14 -34.57 10.36
N PRO A 9 7.94 -34.96 9.88
CA PRO A 9 7.53 -34.67 8.51
C PRO A 9 7.40 -33.16 8.34
N GLU A 10 8.04 -32.66 7.29
CA GLU A 10 7.80 -31.35 6.70
C GLU A 10 6.28 -31.17 6.55
N VAL A 11 5.70 -30.28 7.34
CA VAL A 11 4.30 -29.90 7.22
C VAL A 11 4.17 -29.23 5.87
N ALA A 12 3.72 -30.00 4.88
CA ALA A 12 3.45 -29.52 3.53
C ALA A 12 2.58 -28.26 3.64
N ASN A 13 3.20 -27.12 3.29
CA ASN A 13 2.56 -25.83 3.22
C ASN A 13 1.35 -25.97 2.28
N PRO A 14 0.10 -25.71 2.73
CA PRO A 14 -1.07 -25.88 1.88
C PRO A 14 -0.86 -25.06 0.61
N GLN A 15 -0.96 -25.74 -0.52
CA GLN A 15 -0.61 -25.18 -1.82
C GLN A 15 -1.28 -23.82 -1.99
N ARG A 16 -0.47 -22.75 -2.03
CA ARG A 16 -0.95 -21.41 -2.38
C ARG A 16 -1.62 -21.55 -3.73
N ILE A 17 -2.94 -21.39 -3.77
CA ILE A 17 -3.68 -21.35 -5.02
C ILE A 17 -3.28 -20.05 -5.69
N ASP A 18 -2.32 -20.11 -6.60
CA ASP A 18 -1.91 -18.97 -7.41
C ASP A 18 -3.03 -18.67 -8.40
N ARG A 19 -3.79 -17.60 -8.13
CA ARG A 19 -4.85 -17.10 -9.00
C ARG A 19 -4.37 -15.81 -9.60
N SER A 20 -4.45 -15.70 -10.92
CA SER A 20 -4.16 -14.45 -11.60
C SER A 20 -5.04 -13.32 -11.04
N PRO A 21 -4.47 -12.15 -10.72
CA PRO A 21 -5.24 -11.00 -10.27
C PRO A 21 -6.30 -10.61 -11.30
N ILE A 22 -7.45 -10.16 -10.84
CA ILE A 22 -8.51 -9.64 -11.72
C ILE A 22 -8.22 -8.15 -11.99
N PRO A 23 -7.84 -7.74 -13.23
CA PRO A 23 -7.32 -6.41 -13.52
C PRO A 23 -8.16 -5.24 -12.98
N VAL A 24 -9.46 -5.27 -13.26
CA VAL A 24 -10.39 -4.18 -12.89
C VAL A 24 -10.51 -4.03 -11.36
N VAL A 25 -10.40 -5.13 -10.61
CA VAL A 25 -10.50 -5.10 -9.15
C VAL A 25 -9.24 -4.49 -8.54
N VAL A 26 -8.05 -4.86 -9.05
CA VAL A 26 -6.79 -4.29 -8.57
C VAL A 26 -6.69 -2.81 -8.94
N MET A 27 -7.12 -2.43 -10.14
CA MET A 27 -7.20 -1.02 -10.53
C MET A 27 -8.08 -0.23 -9.56
N GLN A 28 -9.27 -0.75 -9.23
CA GLN A 28 -10.15 -0.13 -8.25
C GLN A 28 -9.46 0.02 -6.88
N HIS A 29 -8.68 -0.95 -6.42
CA HIS A 29 -7.93 -0.79 -5.17
C HIS A 29 -6.92 0.36 -5.22
N VAL A 30 -6.20 0.52 -6.33
CA VAL A 30 -5.25 1.64 -6.53
C VAL A 30 -5.98 2.98 -6.53
N GLU A 31 -7.06 3.09 -7.30
CA GLU A 31 -7.86 4.32 -7.41
C GLU A 31 -8.52 4.71 -6.07
N GLU A 32 -9.13 3.75 -5.38
CA GLU A 32 -9.79 3.98 -4.10
C GLU A 32 -8.80 4.30 -2.98
N ALA A 33 -7.61 3.68 -2.93
CA ALA A 33 -6.58 4.04 -1.97
C ALA A 33 -6.14 5.51 -2.14
N ALA A 34 -5.93 5.94 -3.39
CA ALA A 34 -5.59 7.31 -3.72
C ALA A 34 -6.72 8.29 -3.35
N HIS A 35 -7.96 7.96 -3.71
CA HIS A 35 -9.14 8.77 -3.43
C HIS A 35 -9.42 8.90 -1.92
N LEU A 36 -9.42 7.79 -1.18
CA LEU A 36 -9.73 7.78 0.26
C LEU A 36 -8.67 8.53 1.07
N ARG A 37 -7.40 8.53 0.63
CA ARG A 37 -6.38 9.41 1.23
C ARG A 37 -6.75 10.90 1.08
N HIS A 38 -7.32 11.31 -0.06
CA HIS A 38 -7.82 12.68 -0.22
C HIS A 38 -8.95 12.97 0.77
N VAL A 39 -9.93 12.07 0.88
CA VAL A 39 -11.03 12.17 1.86
C VAL A 39 -10.48 12.31 3.28
N ARG A 40 -9.50 11.48 3.66
CA ARG A 40 -8.86 11.50 4.98
C ARG A 40 -8.25 12.86 5.30
N SER A 41 -7.62 13.50 4.32
CA SER A 41 -6.96 14.80 4.51
C SER A 41 -7.94 15.93 4.86
N VAL A 42 -9.20 15.80 4.43
CA VAL A 42 -10.29 16.72 4.77
C VAL A 42 -10.91 16.34 6.12
N LEU A 43 -11.27 15.06 6.31
CA LEU A 43 -12.01 14.63 7.50
C LEU A 43 -11.20 14.76 8.79
N VAL A 44 -9.87 14.61 8.74
CA VAL A 44 -9.02 14.78 9.94
C VAL A 44 -9.07 16.20 10.51
N ARG A 45 -9.50 17.19 9.71
CA ARG A 45 -9.62 18.61 10.10
C ARG A 45 -11.07 19.02 10.36
N ALA A 46 -12.03 18.13 10.16
CA ALA A 46 -13.44 18.46 10.26
C ALA A 46 -13.90 18.37 11.72
N PRO A 47 -14.39 19.46 12.35
CA PRO A 47 -14.67 19.51 13.78
C PRO A 47 -15.85 18.62 14.21
N HIS A 48 -16.70 18.21 13.27
CA HIS A 48 -17.85 17.35 13.52
C HIS A 48 -17.56 15.85 13.29
N VAL A 49 -16.38 15.50 12.77
CA VAL A 49 -16.02 14.11 12.52
C VAL A 49 -15.47 13.49 13.81
N ARG A 50 -16.11 12.41 14.26
CA ARG A 50 -15.69 11.65 15.43
C ARG A 50 -14.57 10.68 15.08
N LEU A 51 -13.71 10.36 16.05
CA LEU A 51 -12.60 9.41 15.89
C LEU A 51 -13.05 8.05 15.34
N LEU A 52 -14.22 7.53 15.74
CA LEU A 52 -14.77 6.29 15.21
C LEU A 52 -14.99 6.33 13.68
N HIS A 53 -15.40 7.48 13.14
CA HIS A 53 -15.62 7.62 11.70
C HIS A 53 -14.29 7.72 10.94
N LEU A 54 -13.27 8.36 11.54
CA LEU A 54 -11.90 8.34 10.99
C LEU A 54 -11.31 6.93 11.01
N GLY A 55 -11.48 6.18 12.11
CA GLY A 55 -11.02 4.79 12.18
C GLY A 55 -11.61 3.92 11.07
N ARG A 56 -12.92 4.04 10.80
CA ARG A 56 -13.57 3.32 9.69
C ARG A 56 -13.04 3.73 8.31
N LEU A 57 -12.69 5.00 8.12
CA LEU A 57 -12.06 5.45 6.88
C LEU A 57 -10.65 4.86 6.74
N ASP A 58 -9.88 4.87 7.82
CA ASP A 58 -8.52 4.32 7.84
C ASP A 58 -8.54 2.80 7.60
N GLU A 59 -9.50 2.06 8.17
CA GLU A 59 -9.71 0.63 7.87
C GLU A 59 -10.02 0.38 6.38
N ARG A 60 -10.80 1.26 5.74
CA ARG A 60 -11.07 1.16 4.29
C ARG A 60 -9.81 1.42 3.47
N ILE A 61 -9.02 2.42 3.83
CA ILE A 61 -7.73 2.69 3.17
C ILE A 61 -6.82 1.46 3.30
N ALA A 62 -6.70 0.91 4.51
CA ALA A 62 -5.91 -0.30 4.77
C ALA A 62 -6.38 -1.46 3.88
N ALA A 63 -7.68 -1.72 3.81
CA ALA A 63 -8.23 -2.80 2.99
C ALA A 63 -7.91 -2.64 1.50
N HIS A 64 -7.90 -1.41 0.96
CA HIS A 64 -7.50 -1.19 -0.42
C HIS A 64 -5.99 -1.38 -0.63
N LEU A 65 -5.15 -0.90 0.29
CA LEU A 65 -3.71 -1.11 0.23
C LEU A 65 -3.35 -2.60 0.32
N ASP A 66 -4.01 -3.36 1.20
CA ASP A 66 -3.87 -4.81 1.30
C ASP A 66 -4.26 -5.50 0.00
N GLY A 67 -5.35 -5.06 -0.65
CA GLY A 67 -5.75 -5.56 -1.97
C GLY A 67 -4.69 -5.37 -3.05
N ILE A 68 -3.96 -4.25 -3.02
CA ILE A 68 -2.82 -3.99 -3.93
C ILE A 68 -1.66 -4.92 -3.58
N ALA A 69 -1.32 -5.06 -2.29
CA ALA A 69 -0.22 -5.90 -1.83
C ALA A 69 -0.46 -7.39 -2.15
N VAL A 70 -1.70 -7.88 -1.99
CA VAL A 70 -2.10 -9.25 -2.35
C VAL A 70 -1.95 -9.51 -3.85
N ALA A 71 -2.17 -8.49 -4.70
CA ALA A 71 -1.95 -8.59 -6.14
C ALA A 71 -0.47 -8.56 -6.54
N GLY A 72 0.46 -8.41 -5.58
CA GLY A 72 1.90 -8.50 -5.78
C GLY A 72 2.44 -7.53 -6.83
N ASP A 73 3.31 -8.02 -7.71
CA ASP A 73 3.95 -7.22 -8.77
C ASP A 73 2.93 -6.55 -9.70
N TYR A 74 1.78 -7.18 -9.93
CA TYR A 74 0.73 -6.61 -10.76
C TYR A 74 0.11 -5.36 -10.09
N GLY A 75 -0.23 -5.45 -8.79
CA GLY A 75 -0.73 -4.31 -8.03
C GLY A 75 0.29 -3.19 -7.91
N SER A 76 1.55 -3.53 -7.63
CA SER A 76 2.64 -2.57 -7.59
C SER A 76 2.86 -1.90 -8.96
N GLY A 77 2.76 -2.65 -10.06
CA GLY A 77 2.80 -2.15 -11.43
C GLY A 77 1.71 -1.11 -11.72
N LEU A 78 0.47 -1.38 -11.32
CA LEU A 78 -0.63 -0.42 -11.46
C LEU A 78 -0.44 0.83 -10.61
N ALA A 79 0.05 0.69 -9.37
CA ALA A 79 0.39 1.84 -8.53
C ALA A 79 1.52 2.70 -9.15
N GLN A 80 2.48 2.08 -9.84
CA GLN A 80 3.51 2.80 -10.59
C GLN A 80 2.96 3.47 -11.85
N GLN A 81 2.03 2.82 -12.56
CA GLN A 81 1.37 3.39 -13.74
C GLN A 81 0.55 4.63 -13.37
N ALA A 82 -0.09 4.65 -12.20
CA ALA A 82 -0.83 5.83 -11.73
C ALA A 82 0.06 7.10 -11.62
N LEU A 83 1.39 6.93 -11.47
CA LEU A 83 2.34 8.04 -11.45
C LEU A 83 2.57 8.71 -12.82
N GLU A 84 1.97 8.22 -13.91
CA GLU A 84 1.89 8.95 -15.19
C GLU A 84 1.12 10.26 -15.05
N ARG A 85 0.21 10.34 -14.07
CA ARG A 85 -0.51 11.56 -13.67
C ARG A 85 -0.35 11.74 -12.16
N PRO A 86 0.84 12.14 -11.70
CA PRO A 86 1.17 12.11 -10.29
C PRO A 86 0.33 13.13 -9.52
N GLY A 87 -0.42 12.62 -8.54
CA GLY A 87 -1.15 13.39 -7.55
C GLY A 87 -0.83 12.93 -6.14
N THR A 88 -1.41 13.61 -5.16
CA THR A 88 -1.15 13.35 -3.75
C THR A 88 -1.59 11.94 -3.33
N GLY A 89 -2.68 11.40 -3.90
CA GLY A 89 -3.19 10.06 -3.61
C GLY A 89 -2.36 8.95 -4.26
N GLU A 90 -1.95 9.18 -5.50
CA GLU A 90 -1.14 8.25 -6.30
C GLU A 90 0.25 8.10 -5.67
N VAL A 91 0.89 9.21 -5.31
CA VAL A 91 2.18 9.19 -4.60
C VAL A 91 2.05 8.52 -3.24
N PHE A 92 0.98 8.80 -2.47
CA PHE A 92 0.74 8.10 -1.20
C PHE A 92 0.70 6.58 -1.38
N THR A 93 -0.13 6.10 -2.31
CA THR A 93 -0.33 4.68 -2.57
C THR A 93 0.96 4.01 -3.04
N ALA A 94 1.65 4.61 -4.01
CA ALA A 94 2.91 4.08 -4.53
C ALA A 94 4.04 4.09 -3.49
N THR A 95 4.09 5.08 -2.60
CA THR A 95 5.08 5.14 -1.51
C THR A 95 4.88 4.05 -0.49
N ILE A 96 3.65 3.74 -0.09
CA ILE A 96 3.39 2.62 0.83
C ILE A 96 3.89 1.31 0.21
N GLN A 97 3.48 1.03 -1.03
CA GLN A 97 3.89 -0.19 -1.73
C GLN A 97 5.41 -0.31 -1.89
N ALA A 98 6.10 0.78 -2.27
CA ALA A 98 7.55 0.78 -2.39
C ALA A 98 8.25 0.61 -1.02
N THR A 99 7.67 1.15 0.05
CA THR A 99 8.23 1.02 1.41
C THR A 99 8.08 -0.40 1.93
N GLU A 100 6.89 -0.99 1.82
CA GLU A 100 6.61 -2.36 2.25
C GLU A 100 7.45 -3.38 1.47
N ALA A 101 7.62 -3.17 0.16
CA ALA A 101 8.49 -3.99 -0.68
C ALA A 101 10.00 -3.74 -0.45
N ARG A 102 10.37 -2.75 0.38
CA ARG A 102 11.76 -2.29 0.58
C ARG A 102 12.48 -1.96 -0.74
N ASP A 103 11.74 -1.38 -1.68
CA ASP A 103 12.20 -1.06 -3.04
C ASP A 103 12.83 0.34 -3.08
N ALA A 104 14.12 0.41 -2.76
CA ALA A 104 14.87 1.66 -2.72
C ALA A 104 14.86 2.44 -4.05
N PRO A 105 15.00 1.80 -5.24
CA PRO A 105 14.85 2.50 -6.52
C PRO A 105 13.50 3.18 -6.70
N ARG A 106 12.39 2.50 -6.39
CA ARG A 106 11.06 3.12 -6.49
C ARG A 106 10.85 4.24 -5.47
N LEU A 107 11.37 4.07 -4.26
CA LEU A 107 11.37 5.15 -3.27
C LEU A 107 12.15 6.39 -3.74
N ALA A 108 13.33 6.20 -4.35
CA ALA A 108 14.09 7.30 -4.92
C ALA A 108 13.32 8.04 -6.02
N LYS A 109 12.62 7.31 -6.90
CA LYS A 109 11.73 7.90 -7.91
C LYS A 109 10.62 8.74 -7.27
N LEU A 110 9.99 8.26 -6.21
CA LEU A 110 8.91 8.96 -5.51
C LEU A 110 9.39 10.22 -4.77
N LEU A 111 10.60 10.17 -4.21
CA LEU A 111 11.28 11.34 -3.65
C LEU A 111 11.54 12.39 -4.74
N ALA A 112 12.07 11.99 -5.90
CA ALA A 112 12.31 12.89 -7.03
C ALA A 112 11.01 13.51 -7.57
N ILE A 113 9.93 12.73 -7.70
CA ILE A 113 8.59 13.25 -8.08
C ILE A 113 8.11 14.29 -7.07
N SER A 114 8.26 14.01 -5.77
CA SER A 114 7.81 14.92 -4.71
C SER A 114 8.67 16.18 -4.59
N GLU A 115 9.94 16.09 -4.96
CA GLU A 115 10.83 17.25 -5.07
C GLU A 115 10.42 18.16 -6.23
N ALA A 116 10.24 17.58 -7.43
CA ALA A 116 9.87 18.27 -8.65
C ALA A 116 8.43 18.82 -8.63
N LEU A 117 7.51 18.14 -7.95
CA LEU A 117 6.09 18.49 -7.87
C LEU A 117 5.68 18.73 -6.40
N PRO A 118 5.76 19.98 -5.90
CA PRO A 118 5.44 20.28 -4.51
C PRO A 118 4.05 19.82 -4.06
N GLY A 119 3.06 19.80 -4.96
CA GLY A 119 1.71 19.29 -4.69
C GLY A 119 1.64 17.80 -4.32
N CYS A 120 2.66 17.03 -4.66
CA CYS A 120 2.76 15.60 -4.34
C CYS A 120 3.38 15.31 -2.98
N ARG A 121 4.11 16.27 -2.36
CA ARG A 121 4.85 16.06 -1.10
C ARG A 121 3.96 15.56 0.03
N ALA A 122 2.75 16.07 0.12
CA ALA A 122 1.81 15.66 1.15
C ALA A 122 1.41 14.17 1.02
N GLY A 123 1.52 13.58 -0.18
CA GLY A 123 1.27 12.16 -0.43
C GLY A 123 2.37 11.31 0.17
N LEU A 124 3.62 11.62 -0.18
CA LEU A 124 4.83 10.99 0.33
C LEU A 124 4.89 11.05 1.87
N LEU A 125 4.70 12.24 2.46
CA LEU A 125 4.74 12.40 3.91
C LEU A 125 3.61 11.62 4.61
N SER A 126 2.40 11.63 4.04
CA SER A 126 1.30 10.85 4.61
C SER A 126 1.54 9.33 4.55
N ALA A 127 2.27 8.85 3.53
CA ALA A 127 2.62 7.44 3.42
C ALA A 127 3.63 7.01 4.48
N PHE A 128 4.65 7.83 4.76
CA PHE A 128 5.58 7.55 5.86
C PHE A 128 4.92 7.58 7.24
N GLY A 129 3.88 8.39 7.43
CA GLY A 129 3.06 8.36 8.64
C GLY A 129 2.09 7.18 8.72
N TRP A 130 1.96 6.39 7.66
CA TRP A 130 1.07 5.23 7.58
C TRP A 130 1.82 3.92 7.88
N VAL A 131 3.00 3.74 7.28
CA VAL A 131 3.79 2.52 7.42
C VAL A 131 4.40 2.38 8.82
N SER A 132 4.48 1.14 9.30
CA SER A 132 5.16 0.82 10.56
C SER A 132 6.69 0.98 10.42
N SER A 133 7.37 1.41 11.48
CA SER A 133 8.84 1.58 11.51
C SER A 133 9.63 0.29 11.77
N ALA A 134 8.99 -0.88 11.67
CA ALA A 134 9.51 -2.17 12.14
C ALA A 134 10.55 -2.83 11.20
#